data_AF-A0A0T9QQA3-F1
#
_entry.id   AF-A0A0T9QQA3-F1
#
_cell.length_a   1.000
_cell.length_b   1.000
_cell.length_c   1.000
_cell.angle_alpha   90.00
_cell.angle_beta   90.00
_cell.angle_gamma   90.00
#
_symmetry.space_group_name_H-M   'P 1'
#
loop_
_entity.id
_entity.type
_entity.pdbx_description
1 polymer ?
#
loop_
_entity_poly.entity_id
_entity_poly.type
_entity_poly.pdbx_seq_one_letter_code
_entity_poly.pdbx_strand_id
1 'polypeptide(L)'
;MLKPYPFLKQDTYVWCLSIGLPVIWIPFAIFFPKEIALGLYMVLSLIWVLLDRLNLMKQEITPPSMGWFLLPMVYLRQRDERQGKPWRLLQVWLICTVLSAVAGNHFKTQSGTERLAQSACPVVTKILQRQGIEEHCIRITDIKEEVAGRFYQAQALLNTGSKEPLTIEVRSGGNIYVTLTDSE
;
A
#
# COMPACT_ATOMS: atom_id res chain seq x y z
N MET A 1 -32.19 -14.79 -0.96
CA MET A 1 -32.33 -13.81 0.13
C MET A 1 -31.05 -13.77 0.96
N LEU A 2 -30.35 -12.64 1.01
CA LEU A 2 -29.13 -12.45 1.81
C LEU A 2 -29.50 -12.34 3.29
N LYS A 3 -29.37 -13.42 4.07
CA LYS A 3 -29.66 -13.43 5.51
C LYS A 3 -28.71 -12.50 6.26
N PRO A 4 -29.17 -11.38 6.87
CA PRO A 4 -28.30 -10.34 7.42
C PRO A 4 -27.35 -10.90 8.49
N TYR A 5 -26.09 -10.46 8.48
CA TYR A 5 -25.14 -10.78 9.54
C TYR A 5 -25.49 -9.92 10.74
N PRO A 6 -25.82 -10.50 11.89
CA PRO A 6 -26.17 -9.72 13.06
C PRO A 6 -24.91 -9.02 13.58
N PHE A 7 -24.86 -7.69 13.44
CA PHE A 7 -23.82 -6.85 14.05
C PHE A 7 -24.07 -6.78 15.56
N LEU A 8 -23.64 -7.80 16.30
CA LEU A 8 -23.61 -7.74 17.76
C LEU A 8 -22.33 -7.03 18.22
N LYS A 9 -22.41 -6.23 19.29
CA LYS A 9 -21.23 -5.68 19.99
C LYS A 9 -20.20 -6.77 20.35
N GLN A 10 -20.67 -8.00 20.54
CA GLN A 10 -19.85 -9.18 20.79
C GLN A 10 -18.97 -9.61 19.61
N ASP A 11 -19.25 -9.17 18.38
CA ASP A 11 -18.44 -9.52 17.20
C ASP A 11 -17.36 -8.46 16.88
N THR A 12 -17.13 -7.48 17.77
CA THR A 12 -16.21 -6.35 17.50
C THR A 12 -14.79 -6.80 17.15
N TYR A 13 -14.21 -7.74 17.91
CA TYR A 13 -12.83 -8.19 17.67
C TYR A 13 -12.66 -8.92 16.34
N VAL A 14 -13.67 -9.68 15.92
CA VAL A 14 -13.63 -10.36 14.62
C VAL A 14 -13.84 -9.40 13.45
N TRP A 15 -14.61 -8.33 13.64
CA TRP A 15 -14.71 -7.24 12.68
C TRP A 15 -13.40 -6.45 12.57
N CYS A 16 -12.70 -6.24 13.68
CA CYS A 16 -11.33 -5.70 13.67
C CYS A 16 -10.38 -6.62 12.91
N LEU A 17 -10.45 -7.93 13.12
CA LEU A 17 -9.67 -8.90 12.35
C LEU A 17 -10.00 -8.88 10.85
N SER A 18 -11.28 -8.72 10.50
CA SER A 18 -11.76 -8.78 9.10
C SER A 18 -11.45 -7.50 8.32
N ILE A 19 -11.63 -6.32 8.94
CA ILE A 19 -11.48 -5.02 8.28
C ILE A 19 -10.17 -4.34 8.68
N GLY A 20 -9.88 -4.31 9.98
CA GLY A 20 -8.71 -3.63 10.52
C GLY A 20 -7.40 -4.25 10.03
N LEU A 21 -7.32 -5.59 9.92
CA LEU A 21 -6.08 -6.27 9.55
C LEU A 21 -5.66 -5.94 8.11
N PRO A 22 -6.56 -6.02 7.12
CA PRO A 22 -6.26 -5.53 5.78
C PRO A 22 -5.97 -4.03 5.72
N VAL A 23 -6.68 -3.18 6.47
CA VAL A 23 -6.49 -1.72 6.39
C VAL A 23 -5.13 -1.30 6.94
N ILE A 24 -4.71 -1.88 8.07
CA ILE A 24 -3.40 -1.58 8.69
C ILE A 24 -2.23 -2.05 7.81
N TRP A 25 -2.46 -3.00 6.90
CA TRP A 25 -1.44 -3.43 5.94
C TRP A 25 -0.93 -2.29 5.05
N ILE A 26 -1.80 -1.33 4.68
CA ILE A 26 -1.44 -0.22 3.79
C ILE A 26 -0.26 0.61 4.35
N PRO A 27 -0.37 1.24 5.54
CA PRO A 27 0.76 1.99 6.10
C PRO A 27 1.97 1.08 6.37
N PHE A 28 1.78 -0.18 6.76
CA PHE A 28 2.90 -1.08 6.99
C PHE A 28 3.72 -1.34 5.73
N ALA A 29 3.04 -1.55 4.60
CA ALA A 29 3.67 -1.78 3.30
C ALA A 29 4.37 -0.53 2.72
N ILE A 30 3.97 0.68 3.15
CA ILE A 30 4.55 1.95 2.71
C ILE A 30 5.77 2.33 3.56
N PHE A 31 5.67 2.21 4.89
CA PHE A 31 6.65 2.80 5.81
C PHE A 31 7.71 1.80 6.31
N PHE A 32 7.45 0.50 6.28
CA PHE A 32 8.36 -0.49 6.86
C PHE A 32 8.95 -1.44 5.79
N PRO A 33 10.16 -1.97 6.02
CA PRO A 33 10.68 -3.13 5.30
C PRO A 33 9.71 -4.32 5.38
N LYS A 34 9.72 -5.17 4.36
CA LYS A 34 8.75 -6.28 4.21
C LYS A 34 8.75 -7.21 5.41
N GLU A 35 9.92 -7.52 5.95
CA GLU A 35 10.12 -8.44 7.08
C GLU A 35 9.50 -7.88 8.36
N ILE A 36 9.71 -6.59 8.61
CA ILE A 36 9.18 -5.89 9.79
C ILE A 36 7.67 -5.71 9.65
N ALA A 37 7.18 -5.31 8.47
CA ALA A 37 5.75 -5.18 8.18
C ALA A 37 5.00 -6.50 8.38
N LEU A 38 5.55 -7.62 7.90
CA LEU A 38 5.01 -8.94 8.14
C LEU A 38 5.03 -9.31 9.62
N GLY A 39 6.13 -9.06 10.32
CA GLY A 39 6.22 -9.31 11.77
C GLY A 39 5.12 -8.58 12.55
N LEU A 40 4.93 -7.27 12.29
CA LEU A 40 3.89 -6.47 12.93
C LEU A 40 2.47 -6.97 12.58
N TYR A 41 2.24 -7.34 11.32
CA TYR A 41 0.97 -7.93 10.88
C TYR A 41 0.63 -9.20 11.65
N MET A 42 1.61 -10.09 11.82
CA MET A 42 1.44 -11.36 12.52
C MET A 42 1.15 -11.16 14.01
N VAL A 43 1.83 -10.20 14.65
CA VAL A 43 1.57 -9.83 16.06
C VAL A 43 0.15 -9.29 16.23
N LEU A 44 -0.31 -8.40 15.35
CA LEU A 44 -1.68 -7.87 15.40
C LEU A 44 -2.73 -8.96 15.15
N SER A 45 -2.49 -9.85 14.19
CA SER A 45 -3.35 -11.01 13.94
C SER A 45 -3.47 -11.88 15.19
N LEU A 46 -2.36 -12.18 15.85
CA LEU A 46 -2.33 -12.96 17.09
C LEU A 46 -3.13 -12.27 18.21
N ILE A 47 -2.94 -10.97 18.41
CA ILE A 47 -3.65 -10.19 19.44
C ILE A 47 -5.17 -10.23 19.19
N TRP A 48 -5.63 -10.00 17.97
CA TRP A 48 -7.06 -10.00 17.69
C TRP A 48 -7.70 -11.39 17.74
N VAL A 49 -6.99 -12.42 17.28
CA VAL A 49 -7.44 -13.81 17.47
C VAL A 49 -7.53 -14.15 18.96
N LEU A 50 -6.56 -13.75 19.77
CA LEU A 50 -6.60 -13.93 21.23
C LEU A 50 -7.82 -13.26 21.86
N LEU A 51 -8.08 -12.00 21.53
CA LEU A 51 -9.21 -11.25 22.07
C LEU A 51 -10.56 -11.83 21.63
N ASP A 52 -10.70 -12.22 20.36
CA ASP A 52 -11.92 -12.88 19.87
C ASP A 52 -12.13 -14.23 20.55
N ARG A 53 -11.08 -15.06 20.70
CA ARG A 53 -11.16 -16.33 21.42
C ARG A 53 -11.59 -16.15 22.87
N LEU A 54 -10.99 -15.21 23.60
CA LEU A 54 -11.35 -14.90 24.99
C LEU A 54 -12.82 -14.48 25.09
N ASN A 55 -13.28 -13.68 24.13
CA ASN A 55 -14.65 -13.22 24.07
C ASN A 55 -15.64 -14.34 23.71
N LEU A 56 -15.28 -15.29 22.85
CA LEU A 56 -16.08 -16.48 22.55
C LEU A 56 -16.18 -17.42 23.75
N MET A 57 -15.08 -17.64 24.48
CA MET A 57 -15.08 -18.48 25.69
C MET A 57 -15.96 -17.89 26.80
N LYS A 58 -16.00 -16.55 26.95
CA LYS A 58 -16.93 -15.87 27.88
C LYS A 58 -18.41 -16.10 27.53
N GLN A 59 -18.70 -16.46 26.28
CA GLN A 59 -20.05 -16.73 25.79
C GLN A 59 -20.33 -18.24 25.70
N GLU A 60 -19.44 -19.07 26.26
CA GLU A 60 -19.53 -20.54 26.21
C GLU A 60 -19.52 -21.11 24.77
N ILE A 61 -19.03 -20.34 23.79
CA ILE A 61 -18.87 -20.75 22.40
C ILE A 61 -17.47 -21.34 22.20
N THR A 62 -17.38 -22.49 21.53
CA THR A 62 -16.10 -23.17 21.29
C THR A 62 -15.25 -22.43 20.22
N PRO A 63 -14.12 -21.80 20.59
CA PRO A 63 -13.34 -20.99 19.66
C PRO A 63 -12.53 -21.84 18.68
N PRO A 64 -12.31 -21.38 17.42
CA PRO A 64 -11.37 -21.99 16.48
C PRO A 64 -9.95 -22.09 17.03
N SER A 65 -9.13 -23.01 16.49
CA SER A 65 -7.74 -23.20 16.95
C SER A 65 -6.92 -21.91 16.88
N MET A 66 -6.00 -21.75 17.83
CA MET A 66 -5.20 -20.54 17.99
C MET A 66 -4.21 -20.41 16.84
N GLY A 67 -3.66 -21.54 16.35
CA GLY A 67 -2.68 -21.58 15.26
C GLY A 67 -3.19 -20.97 13.96
N TRP A 68 -4.51 -20.81 13.79
CA TRP A 68 -5.08 -20.11 12.64
C TRP A 68 -4.86 -18.60 12.65
N PHE A 69 -4.20 -18.03 13.66
CA PHE A 69 -3.70 -16.65 13.57
C PHE A 69 -2.73 -16.44 12.41
N LEU A 70 -2.01 -17.49 11.99
CA LEU A 70 -1.14 -17.45 10.81
C LEU A 70 -1.95 -17.30 9.51
N LEU A 71 -3.20 -17.76 9.52
CA LEU A 71 -4.09 -17.81 8.36
C LEU A 71 -5.46 -17.23 8.75
N PRO A 72 -5.58 -15.90 8.86
CA PRO A 72 -6.80 -15.22 9.31
C PRO A 72 -8.05 -15.66 8.54
N MET A 73 -7.91 -15.96 7.24
CA MET A 73 -9.01 -16.47 6.41
C MET A 73 -9.59 -17.79 6.93
N VAL A 74 -8.74 -18.71 7.39
CA VAL A 74 -9.18 -19.99 7.94
C VAL A 74 -9.84 -19.79 9.30
N TYR A 75 -9.27 -18.90 10.12
CA TYR A 75 -9.85 -18.54 11.41
C TYR A 75 -11.28 -17.98 11.26
N LEU A 76 -11.46 -16.99 10.39
CA LEU A 76 -12.75 -16.35 10.13
C LEU A 76 -13.79 -17.35 9.62
N ARG A 77 -13.40 -18.23 8.70
CA ARG A 77 -14.28 -19.28 8.17
C ARG A 77 -14.72 -20.26 9.25
N GLN A 78 -13.78 -20.83 10.00
CA GLN A 78 -14.10 -21.80 11.05
C GLN A 78 -14.98 -21.21 12.15
N ARG A 79 -14.78 -19.93 12.46
CA ARG A 79 -15.61 -19.20 13.42
C ARG A 79 -17.07 -19.12 12.96
N ASP A 80 -17.31 -18.70 11.72
CA ASP A 80 -18.67 -18.59 11.17
C ASP A 80 -19.33 -19.96 11.04
N GLU A 81 -18.59 -20.98 10.57
CA GLU A 81 -19.09 -22.36 10.46
C GLU A 81 -19.56 -22.91 11.81
N ARG A 82 -18.78 -22.72 12.90
CA ARG A 82 -19.14 -23.20 14.24
C ARG A 82 -20.33 -22.47 14.87
N GLN A 83 -20.64 -21.27 14.42
CA GLN A 83 -21.80 -20.49 14.88
C GLN A 83 -23.01 -20.64 13.95
N GLY A 84 -22.91 -21.46 12.90
CA GLY A 84 -23.96 -21.57 11.88
C GLY A 84 -24.24 -20.25 11.14
N LYS A 85 -23.27 -19.33 11.14
CA LYS A 85 -23.35 -18.02 10.50
C LYS A 85 -22.88 -18.12 9.04
N PRO A 86 -23.42 -17.27 8.13
CA PRO A 86 -22.90 -17.18 6.77
C PRO A 86 -21.46 -16.63 6.78
N TRP A 87 -20.62 -17.06 5.83
CA TRP A 87 -19.18 -16.72 5.71
C TRP A 87 -18.89 -15.28 5.31
N ARG A 88 -19.67 -14.32 5.80
CA ARG A 88 -19.60 -12.91 5.43
C ARG A 88 -18.31 -12.26 5.94
N LEU A 89 -17.78 -12.70 7.09
CA LEU A 89 -16.53 -12.17 7.62
C LEU A 89 -15.35 -12.49 6.68
N LEU A 90 -15.33 -13.71 6.13
CA LEU A 90 -14.35 -14.11 5.12
C LEU A 90 -14.49 -13.28 3.84
N GLN A 91 -15.72 -13.07 3.36
CA GLN A 91 -15.98 -12.26 2.17
C GLN A 91 -15.50 -10.81 2.35
N VAL A 92 -15.81 -10.20 3.51
CA VAL A 92 -15.35 -8.85 3.85
C VAL A 92 -13.83 -8.80 3.93
N TRP A 93 -13.21 -9.76 4.61
CA TRP A 93 -11.75 -9.82 4.71
C TRP A 93 -11.08 -9.93 3.33
N LEU A 94 -11.62 -10.75 2.43
CA LEU A 94 -11.11 -10.87 1.06
C LEU A 94 -11.23 -9.55 0.30
N ILE A 95 -12.41 -8.91 0.33
CA ILE A 95 -12.63 -7.62 -0.34
C ILE A 95 -11.68 -6.56 0.21
N CYS A 96 -11.58 -6.43 1.54
CA CYS A 96 -10.68 -5.47 2.18
C CYS A 96 -9.21 -5.76 1.85
N THR A 97 -8.80 -7.03 1.78
CA THR A 97 -7.42 -7.41 1.43
C THR A 97 -7.07 -7.02 0.00
N VAL A 98 -7.97 -7.29 -0.95
CA VAL A 98 -7.78 -6.90 -2.36
C VAL A 98 -7.71 -5.38 -2.48
N LEU A 99 -8.64 -4.64 -1.86
CA LEU A 99 -8.64 -3.18 -1.88
C LEU A 99 -7.38 -2.59 -1.25
N SER A 100 -6.94 -3.12 -0.11
CA SER A 100 -5.71 -2.69 0.55
C SER A 100 -4.46 -2.98 -0.28
N ALA A 101 -4.41 -4.09 -1.01
CA ALA A 101 -3.30 -4.40 -1.90
C ALA A 101 -3.23 -3.41 -3.07
N VAL A 102 -4.37 -3.13 -3.71
CA VAL A 102 -4.46 -2.15 -4.81
C VAL A 102 -4.09 -0.75 -4.32
N ALA A 103 -4.68 -0.31 -3.21
CA ALA A 103 -4.40 0.99 -2.62
C ALA A 103 -2.93 1.12 -2.19
N GLY A 104 -2.40 0.11 -1.49
CA GLY A 104 -1.00 0.08 -1.07
C GLY A 104 -0.03 0.18 -2.24
N ASN A 105 -0.30 -0.52 -3.35
CA ASN A 105 0.51 -0.43 -4.55
C ASN A 105 0.45 0.98 -5.18
N HIS A 106 -0.77 1.53 -5.32
CA HIS A 106 -0.97 2.87 -5.88
C HIS A 106 -0.28 3.97 -5.05
N PHE A 107 -0.40 3.92 -3.71
CA PHE A 107 0.27 4.89 -2.84
C PHE A 107 1.80 4.73 -2.82
N LYS A 108 2.29 3.49 -2.92
CA LYS A 108 3.73 3.21 -2.98
C LYS A 108 4.35 3.74 -4.28
N THR A 109 3.70 3.54 -5.43
CA THR A 109 4.18 4.09 -6.70
C THR A 109 4.13 5.61 -6.70
N GLN A 110 3.02 6.21 -6.25
CA GLN A 110 2.88 7.66 -6.18
C GLN A 110 3.97 8.30 -5.31
N SER A 111 4.17 7.81 -4.08
CA SER A 111 5.21 8.34 -3.18
C SER A 111 6.63 8.16 -3.73
N GLY A 112 6.89 7.09 -4.48
CA GLY A 112 8.16 6.89 -5.20
C GLY A 112 8.37 7.94 -6.30
N THR A 113 7.36 8.16 -7.14
CA THR A 113 7.42 9.15 -8.23
C THR A 113 7.54 10.58 -7.73
N GLU A 114 6.92 10.94 -6.60
CA GLU A 114 7.03 12.27 -6.00
C GLU A 114 8.46 12.53 -5.48
N ARG A 115 9.08 11.55 -4.82
CA ARG A 115 10.49 11.64 -4.39
C ARG A 115 11.44 11.75 -5.59
N LEU A 116 11.16 10.99 -6.65
CA LEU A 116 11.91 11.06 -7.90
C LEU A 116 11.78 12.44 -8.57
N ALA A 117 10.56 12.97 -8.65
CA ALA A 117 10.28 14.30 -9.18
C ALA A 117 11.04 15.40 -8.42
N GLN A 118 11.00 15.34 -7.09
CA GLN A 118 11.64 16.33 -6.23
C GLN A 118 13.17 16.31 -6.34
N SER A 119 13.76 15.14 -6.54
CA SER A 119 15.22 14.98 -6.69
C SER A 119 15.72 15.34 -8.09
N ALA A 120 14.94 15.08 -9.14
CA ALA A 120 15.34 15.34 -10.52
C ALA A 120 15.20 16.82 -10.93
N CYS A 121 14.26 17.58 -10.36
CA CYS A 121 14.04 18.98 -10.74
C CYS A 121 15.28 19.89 -10.53
N PRO A 122 16.03 19.81 -9.42
CA PRO A 122 17.30 20.52 -9.26
C PRO A 122 18.38 20.10 -10.29
N VAL A 123 18.34 18.84 -10.74
CA VAL A 123 19.29 18.34 -11.76
C VAL A 123 18.98 18.96 -13.12
N VAL A 124 17.70 19.02 -13.49
CA VAL A 124 17.24 19.71 -14.71
C VAL A 124 17.69 21.16 -14.72
N THR A 125 17.45 21.90 -13.64
CA THR A 125 17.88 23.30 -13.52
C THR A 125 19.38 23.46 -13.72
N LYS A 126 20.20 22.54 -13.17
CA LYS A 126 21.67 22.56 -13.38
C LYS A 126 22.07 22.26 -14.83
N ILE A 127 21.32 21.42 -15.55
CA ILE A 127 21.58 21.12 -16.97
C ILE A 127 21.32 22.38 -17.80
N LEU A 128 20.17 23.03 -17.60
CA LEU A 128 19.79 24.26 -18.31
C LEU A 128 20.81 25.38 -18.08
N GLN A 129 21.22 25.59 -16.83
CA GLN A 129 22.25 26.58 -16.49
C GLN A 129 23.59 26.32 -17.20
N ARG A 130 23.99 25.04 -17.35
CA ARG A 130 25.22 24.68 -18.10
C ARG A 130 25.09 24.92 -19.59
N GLN A 131 23.87 24.88 -20.13
CA GLN A 131 23.57 25.21 -21.53
C GLN A 131 23.41 26.72 -21.75
N GLY A 132 23.55 27.55 -20.70
CA GLY A 132 23.38 29.00 -20.79
C GLY A 132 21.92 29.45 -20.79
N ILE A 133 20.98 28.58 -20.42
CA ILE A 133 19.55 28.86 -20.34
C ILE A 133 19.23 29.30 -18.91
N GLU A 134 18.72 30.53 -18.72
CA GLU A 134 18.36 31.10 -17.40
C GLU A 134 17.00 30.60 -16.85
N GLU A 135 16.52 29.47 -17.34
CA GLU A 135 15.27 28.85 -16.91
C GLU A 135 15.52 27.83 -15.79
N HIS A 136 14.52 27.63 -14.95
CA HIS A 136 14.60 26.64 -13.88
C HIS A 136 13.34 25.78 -13.82
N CYS A 137 13.54 24.52 -13.46
CA CYS A 137 12.45 23.59 -13.24
C CYS A 137 11.64 24.00 -11.99
N ILE A 138 10.32 24.08 -12.15
CA ILE A 138 9.36 24.26 -11.06
C ILE A 138 8.85 22.90 -10.58
N ARG A 139 8.51 22.01 -11.53
CA ARG A 139 7.89 20.72 -11.22
C ARG A 139 8.15 19.72 -12.33
N ILE A 140 8.29 18.44 -11.98
CA ILE A 140 8.25 17.34 -12.93
C ILE A 140 6.84 16.75 -12.96
N THR A 141 6.26 16.61 -14.15
CA THR A 141 4.93 16.04 -14.39
C THR A 141 5.03 14.83 -15.31
N ASP A 142 3.91 14.10 -15.41
CA ASP A 142 3.72 13.04 -16.40
C ASP A 142 4.78 11.94 -16.34
N ILE A 143 5.22 11.59 -15.12
CA ILE A 143 6.18 10.51 -14.89
C ILE A 143 5.56 9.18 -15.26
N LYS A 144 6.11 8.54 -16.30
CA LYS A 144 5.76 7.21 -16.77
C LYS A 144 6.97 6.30 -16.61
N GLU A 145 6.74 5.13 -16.04
CA GLU A 145 7.77 4.11 -15.90
C GLU A 145 7.85 3.30 -17.20
N GLU A 146 8.99 3.37 -17.89
CA GLU A 146 9.24 2.65 -19.14
C GLU A 146 9.90 1.29 -18.88
N VAL A 147 10.78 1.24 -17.88
CA VAL A 147 11.45 0.00 -17.46
C VAL A 147 11.40 -0.09 -15.95
N ALA A 148 10.87 -1.22 -15.46
CA ALA A 148 10.64 -1.50 -14.05
C ALA A 148 11.79 -1.03 -13.14
N GLY A 149 11.55 0.03 -12.38
CA GLY A 149 12.40 0.59 -11.35
C GLY A 149 13.61 1.37 -11.86
N ARG A 150 13.79 1.53 -13.17
CA ARG A 150 15.06 2.00 -13.74
C ARG A 150 14.95 3.19 -14.67
N PHE A 151 13.99 3.19 -15.61
CA PHE A 151 13.86 4.25 -16.60
C PHE A 151 12.46 4.87 -16.51
N TYR A 152 12.43 6.19 -16.38
CA TYR A 152 11.20 6.97 -16.28
C TYR A 152 11.19 8.08 -17.33
N GLN A 153 10.15 8.16 -18.13
CA GLN A 153 9.89 9.30 -19.00
C GLN A 153 9.06 10.34 -18.23
N ALA A 154 9.38 11.62 -18.36
CA ALA A 154 8.65 12.69 -17.67
C ALA A 154 8.73 14.01 -18.43
N GLN A 155 8.07 15.05 -17.91
CA GLN A 155 8.15 16.43 -18.40
C GLN A 155 8.57 17.37 -17.28
N ALA A 156 9.55 18.25 -17.51
CA ALA A 156 9.88 19.35 -16.61
C ALA A 156 9.08 20.58 -17.02
N LEU A 157 8.25 21.09 -16.11
CA LEU A 157 7.62 22.40 -16.21
C LEU A 157 8.60 23.46 -15.74
N LEU A 158 8.97 24.38 -16.63
CA LEU A 158 9.88 25.48 -16.33
C LEU A 158 9.12 26.73 -15.85
N ASN A 159 9.87 27.70 -15.34
CA ASN A 159 9.33 28.98 -14.88
C ASN A 159 8.70 29.85 -15.97
N THR A 160 9.09 29.63 -17.23
CA THR A 160 8.47 30.25 -18.41
C THR A 160 7.15 29.59 -18.81
N GLY A 161 6.80 28.45 -18.20
CA GLY A 161 5.63 27.66 -18.54
C GLY A 161 5.86 26.66 -19.68
N SER A 162 7.06 26.62 -20.26
CA SER A 162 7.47 25.59 -21.21
C SER A 162 7.57 24.22 -20.52
N LYS A 163 7.37 23.17 -21.32
CA LYS A 163 7.48 21.78 -20.87
C LYS A 163 8.58 21.09 -21.65
N GLU A 164 9.65 20.72 -20.95
CA GLU A 164 10.79 20.02 -21.54
C GLU A 164 10.66 18.52 -21.27
N PRO A 165 10.62 17.66 -22.31
CA PRO A 165 10.59 16.23 -22.10
C PRO A 165 11.96 15.75 -21.60
N LEU A 166 11.94 14.79 -20.67
CA LEU A 166 13.14 14.26 -20.06
C LEU A 166 12.99 12.77 -19.73
N THR A 167 14.14 12.11 -19.62
CA THR A 167 14.26 10.75 -19.12
C THR A 167 15.08 10.72 -17.85
N ILE A 168 14.63 9.97 -16.85
CA ILE A 168 15.31 9.75 -15.58
C ILE A 168 15.76 8.29 -15.51
N GLU A 169 17.07 8.05 -15.44
CA GLU A 169 17.65 6.74 -15.13
C GLU A 169 18.01 6.68 -13.64
N VAL A 170 17.47 5.71 -12.92
CA VAL A 170 17.86 5.39 -11.54
C VAL A 170 18.90 4.27 -11.56
N ARG A 171 20.12 4.55 -11.11
CA ARG A 171 21.21 3.55 -11.03
C ARG A 171 21.33 2.93 -9.65
N SER A 172 21.94 1.75 -9.60
CA SER A 172 22.30 1.06 -8.36
C SER A 172 23.10 2.00 -7.45
N GLY A 173 22.58 2.25 -6.23
CA GLY A 173 23.14 3.22 -5.28
C GLY A 173 22.33 4.50 -5.11
N GLY A 174 21.18 4.65 -5.79
CA GLY A 174 20.27 5.79 -5.61
C GLY A 174 20.68 7.05 -6.37
N ASN A 175 21.68 6.95 -7.23
CA ASN A 175 22.06 8.04 -8.12
C ASN A 175 21.05 8.15 -9.27
N ILE A 176 20.58 9.37 -9.50
CA ILE A 176 19.68 9.70 -10.61
C ILE A 176 20.46 10.38 -11.73
N TYR A 177 20.23 9.95 -12.96
CA TYR A 177 20.76 10.58 -14.16
C TYR A 177 19.57 11.12 -14.95
N VAL A 178 19.63 12.40 -15.27
CA VAL A 178 18.57 13.06 -16.02
C VAL A 178 19.11 13.44 -17.39
N THR A 179 18.37 13.09 -18.42
CA THR A 179 18.67 13.42 -19.81
C THR A 179 17.50 14.20 -20.37
N LEU A 180 17.76 15.43 -20.83
CA LEU A 180 16.78 16.19 -21.63
C LEU A 180 16.70 15.53 -23.00
N THR A 181 15.49 15.30 -23.47
CA THR A 181 15.21 14.79 -24.81
C THR A 181 14.66 15.94 -25.63
N ASP A 182 15.02 16.00 -26.91
CA ASP A 182 14.42 16.99 -27.80
C ASP A 182 12.95 16.64 -28.03
N SER A 183 12.08 17.65 -28.01
CA SER A 183 10.72 17.52 -28.51
C SER A 183 10.78 17.44 -30.04
N GLU A 184 10.46 16.27 -30.60
CA GLU A 184 10.10 16.15 -32.03
C GLU A 184 8.85 16.96 -32.36
#